data_AF-A0A1J6KCN7-F1
#
_entry.id   AF-A0A1J6KCN7-F1
#
_cell.length_a   1.000
_cell.length_b   1.000
_cell.length_c   1.000
_cell.angle_alpha   90.00
_cell.angle_beta   90.00
_cell.angle_gamma   90.00
#
_symmetry.space_group_name_H-M   'P 1'
#
loop_
_entity.id
_entity.type
_entity.pdbx_description
1 polymer ?
#
loop_
_entity_poly.entity_id
_entity_poly.type
_entity_poly.pdbx_seq_one_letter_code
_entity_poly.pdbx_strand_id
1 'polypeptide(L)'
;MSSKDDLRLLDFWASSFCMRVKIALAEKGLTYESLEEDLFGGKSEFLLKSNPIYAEADPGFQEDGCTVLFEAGMRIWKSKGEEVGVAKKDFIEMLKKLEGGMVDKDYLGGDNFEYVDVIAITMTSWFHAYEVFGGFKVEEECPKFACWIKRCL
;
A
#
# COMPACT_ATOMS: atom_id res chain seq x y z
N MET A 1 29.57 3.78 13.98
CA MET A 1 28.38 4.19 14.74
C MET A 1 27.79 5.37 14.00
N SER A 2 26.78 5.15 13.15
CA SER A 2 26.10 6.27 12.48
C SER A 2 25.33 7.04 13.54
N SER A 3 25.56 8.35 13.67
CA SER A 3 24.80 9.21 14.58
C SER A 3 23.32 9.12 14.21
N LYS A 4 22.44 9.28 15.20
CA LYS A 4 20.97 9.32 15.03
C LYS A 4 20.48 10.43 14.08
N ASP A 5 21.38 11.26 13.54
CA ASP A 5 21.10 12.53 12.88
C ASP A 5 21.27 12.50 11.34
N ASP A 6 21.63 11.37 10.72
CA ASP A 6 21.81 11.29 9.23
C ASP A 6 20.95 10.18 8.61
N LEU A 7 19.71 10.03 9.07
CA LEU A 7 18.76 9.13 8.42
C LEU A 7 18.14 9.83 7.21
N ARG A 8 18.31 9.25 6.02
CA ARG A 8 17.68 9.72 4.78
C ARG A 8 16.73 8.66 4.25
N LEU A 9 15.52 9.07 3.91
CA LEU A 9 14.51 8.24 3.30
C LEU A 9 14.35 8.64 1.83
N LEU A 10 14.69 7.73 0.92
CA LEU A 10 14.29 7.87 -0.47
C LEU A 10 12.79 7.61 -0.55
N ASP A 11 12.05 8.64 -0.97
CA ASP A 11 10.62 8.73 -0.79
C ASP A 11 9.92 9.03 -2.10
N PHE A 12 8.75 8.45 -2.26
CA PHE A 12 7.82 8.84 -3.31
C PHE A 12 6.48 9.08 -2.62
N TRP A 13 5.95 10.29 -2.72
CA TRP A 13 4.85 10.76 -1.88
C TRP A 13 3.60 9.87 -1.96
N ALA A 14 3.34 9.25 -3.12
CA ALA A 14 2.21 8.36 -3.34
C ALA A 14 2.53 6.88 -3.05
N SER A 15 3.78 6.55 -2.69
CA SER A 15 4.20 5.18 -2.36
C SER A 15 3.65 4.76 -1.01
N SER A 16 2.73 3.81 -1.06
CA SER A 16 2.18 3.15 0.11
C SER A 16 3.23 2.34 0.89
N PHE A 17 4.33 1.93 0.24
CA PHE A 17 5.50 1.31 0.87
C PHE A 17 6.35 2.33 1.65
N CYS A 18 6.60 3.52 1.07
CA CYS A 18 7.31 4.58 1.78
C CYS A 18 6.52 5.04 3.00
N MET A 19 5.18 5.10 2.92
CA MET A 19 4.32 5.37 4.08
C MET A 19 4.53 4.38 5.24
N ARG A 20 4.72 3.07 4.97
CA ARG A 20 5.02 2.07 6.02
C ARG A 20 6.30 2.43 6.77
N VAL A 21 7.34 2.86 6.04
CA VAL A 21 8.62 3.29 6.63
C VAL A 21 8.43 4.55 7.46
N LYS A 22 7.68 5.54 6.96
CA LYS A 22 7.39 6.77 7.70
C LYS A 22 6.67 6.50 9.02
N ILE A 23 5.67 5.60 9.02
CA ILE A 23 4.98 5.17 10.24
C ILE A 23 5.98 4.53 11.20
N ALA A 24 6.80 3.58 10.74
CA ALA A 24 7.78 2.92 11.60
C ALA A 24 8.82 3.88 12.20
N LEU A 25 9.26 4.89 11.44
CA LEU A 25 10.18 5.92 11.93
C LEU A 25 9.51 6.82 12.97
N ALA A 26 8.25 7.20 12.75
CA ALA A 26 7.46 7.97 13.70
C ALA A 26 7.24 7.20 15.02
N GLU A 27 6.88 5.92 14.94
CA GLU A 27 6.71 5.02 16.11
C GLU A 27 8.01 4.86 16.92
N LYS A 28 9.17 4.94 16.26
CA LYS A 28 10.49 4.89 16.93
C LYS A 28 10.99 6.25 17.41
N GLY A 29 10.25 7.34 17.13
CA GLY A 29 10.67 8.70 17.43
C GLY A 29 11.97 9.10 16.71
N LEU A 30 12.21 8.54 15.51
CA LEU A 30 13.39 8.82 14.71
C LEU A 30 13.09 9.93 13.71
N THR A 31 13.93 10.96 13.70
CA THR A 31 13.92 12.02 12.70
C THR A 31 14.65 11.57 11.44
N TYR A 32 14.18 12.03 10.28
CA TYR A 32 14.77 11.69 8.99
C TYR A 32 14.58 12.83 7.99
N GLU A 33 15.47 12.88 6.99
CA GLU A 33 15.34 13.73 5.82
C GLU A 33 14.66 12.93 4.70
N SER A 34 13.58 13.47 4.11
CA SER A 34 12.90 12.84 2.97
C SER A 34 13.50 13.36 1.67
N LEU A 35 14.01 12.45 0.84
CA LEU A 35 14.54 12.74 -0.49
C LEU A 35 13.51 12.25 -1.52
N GLU A 36 12.81 13.20 -2.13
CA GLU A 36 11.74 12.88 -3.08
C GLU A 36 12.29 12.37 -4.42
N GLU A 37 11.74 11.26 -4.87
CA GLU A 37 12.09 10.58 -6.12
C GLU A 37 10.92 10.68 -7.13
N ASP A 38 11.23 11.04 -8.37
CA ASP A 38 10.25 11.05 -9.47
C ASP A 38 10.22 9.70 -10.19
N LEU A 39 9.33 8.82 -9.73
CA LEU A 39 9.17 7.50 -10.36
C LEU A 39 8.43 7.54 -11.70
N PHE A 40 7.80 8.67 -12.07
CA PHE A 40 7.11 8.82 -13.36
C PHE A 40 8.04 9.37 -14.46
N GLY A 41 8.98 10.23 -14.11
CA GLY A 41 10.04 10.74 -14.98
C GLY A 41 11.25 9.81 -15.12
N GLY A 42 11.36 8.80 -14.25
CA GLY A 42 12.40 7.77 -14.26
C GLY A 42 13.22 7.74 -12.99
N LYS A 43 13.73 6.56 -12.61
CA LYS A 43 14.51 6.36 -11.38
C LYS A 43 15.80 7.18 -11.42
N SER A 44 16.13 7.90 -10.34
CA SER A 44 17.40 8.63 -10.24
C SER A 44 18.60 7.68 -10.23
N GLU A 45 19.77 8.15 -10.68
CA GLU A 45 21.02 7.38 -10.55
C GLU A 45 21.34 7.04 -9.09
N PHE A 46 20.96 7.92 -8.16
CA PHE A 46 21.16 7.71 -6.73
C PHE A 46 20.30 6.54 -6.22
N LEU A 47 19.04 6.45 -6.64
CA LEU A 47 18.14 5.35 -6.32
C LEU A 47 18.67 4.02 -6.88
N LEU A 48 19.13 4.01 -8.13
CA LEU A 48 19.70 2.81 -8.78
C LEU A 48 20.97 2.34 -8.07
N LYS A 49 21.86 3.26 -7.70
CA LYS A 49 23.11 2.95 -6.98
C LYS A 49 22.85 2.44 -5.56
N SER A 50 21.87 3.01 -4.88
CA SER A 50 21.57 2.69 -3.48
C SER A 50 20.72 1.42 -3.33
N ASN A 51 19.96 1.06 -4.37
CA ASN A 51 19.10 -0.11 -4.38
C ASN A 51 19.32 -1.00 -5.63
N PRO A 52 20.49 -1.68 -5.73
CA PRO A 52 20.84 -2.48 -6.89
C PRO A 52 19.94 -3.73 -7.06
N ILE A 53 19.42 -4.28 -5.95
CA ILE A 53 18.57 -5.48 -5.98
C ILE A 53 17.25 -5.19 -6.71
N TYR A 54 16.59 -4.05 -6.43
CA TYR A 54 15.33 -3.67 -7.12
C TYR A 54 15.56 -3.00 -8.49
N ALA A 55 16.81 -2.77 -8.89
CA ALA A 55 17.16 -2.38 -10.26
C ALA A 55 17.20 -3.60 -11.20
N GLU A 56 17.54 -4.78 -10.66
CA GLU A 56 17.67 -6.05 -11.40
C GLU A 56 16.58 -7.09 -11.04
N ALA A 57 15.71 -6.80 -10.07
CA ALA A 57 14.78 -7.78 -9.52
C ALA A 57 13.82 -8.38 -10.56
N ASP A 58 13.88 -9.71 -10.64
CA ASP A 58 12.94 -10.60 -11.31
C ASP A 58 11.55 -10.49 -10.65
N PRO A 59 10.41 -10.51 -11.38
CA PRO A 59 9.07 -10.27 -10.84
C PRO A 59 8.54 -11.33 -9.86
N GLY A 60 9.35 -12.32 -9.48
CA GLY A 60 8.95 -13.50 -8.72
C GLY A 60 9.20 -13.45 -7.20
N PHE A 61 9.49 -12.28 -6.62
CA PHE A 61 9.57 -12.15 -5.16
C PHE A 61 8.20 -12.48 -4.56
N GLN A 62 8.12 -13.49 -3.68
CA GLN A 62 6.87 -13.94 -3.06
C GLN A 62 6.07 -12.75 -2.53
N GLU A 63 4.98 -12.41 -3.23
CA GLU A 63 4.16 -11.26 -2.90
C GLU A 63 3.44 -11.52 -1.58
N ASP A 64 3.68 -10.66 -0.59
CA ASP A 64 2.79 -10.58 0.55
C ASP A 64 1.37 -10.23 0.05
N GLY A 65 0.32 -10.70 0.73
CA GLY A 65 -1.06 -10.52 0.26
C GLY A 65 -1.48 -9.05 0.10
N CYS A 66 -0.78 -8.11 0.75
CA CYS A 66 -1.01 -6.67 0.61
C CYS A 66 -0.40 -6.10 -0.68
N THR A 67 0.71 -6.66 -1.15
CA THR A 67 1.32 -6.33 -2.44
C THR A 67 0.43 -6.81 -3.57
N VAL A 68 -0.09 -8.05 -3.50
CA VAL A 68 -1.08 -8.56 -4.47
C VAL A 68 -2.31 -7.64 -4.53
N LEU A 69 -2.82 -7.21 -3.37
CA LEU A 69 -3.97 -6.29 -3.27
C LEU A 69 -3.69 -4.95 -3.96
N PHE A 70 -2.51 -4.39 -3.71
CA PHE A 70 -2.07 -3.15 -4.33
C PHE A 70 -1.98 -3.30 -5.85
N GLU A 71 -1.40 -4.39 -6.35
CA GLU A 71 -1.28 -4.62 -7.79
C GLU A 71 -2.63 -4.72 -8.50
N ALA A 72 -3.60 -5.42 -7.92
CA ALA A 72 -4.93 -5.47 -8.50
C ALA A 72 -5.63 -4.10 -8.49
N GLY A 73 -5.48 -3.32 -7.42
CA GLY A 73 -5.97 -1.94 -7.39
C GLY A 73 -5.33 -1.07 -8.47
N MET A 74 -4.01 -1.21 -8.66
CA MET A 74 -3.28 -0.51 -9.72
C MET A 74 -3.73 -0.89 -11.12
N ARG A 75 -4.23 -2.12 -11.35
CA ARG A 75 -4.84 -2.50 -12.65
C ARG A 75 -6.10 -1.69 -12.93
N ILE A 76 -6.93 -1.40 -11.93
CA ILE A 76 -8.11 -0.54 -12.10
C ILE A 76 -7.70 0.84 -12.60
N TRP A 77 -6.63 1.41 -12.03
CA TRP A 77 -6.14 2.74 -12.42
C TRP A 77 -5.46 2.76 -13.80
N LYS A 78 -4.73 1.71 -14.17
CA LYS A 78 -3.97 1.63 -15.44
C LYS A 78 -4.79 1.19 -16.65
N SER A 79 -5.85 0.39 -16.43
CA SER A 79 -6.69 -0.16 -17.51
C SER A 79 -7.69 0.85 -18.05
N LYS A 80 -8.27 0.53 -19.22
CA LYS A 80 -9.31 1.35 -19.89
C LYS A 80 -10.40 0.46 -20.46
N GLY A 81 -11.60 1.02 -20.61
CA GLY A 81 -12.72 0.32 -21.23
C GLY A 81 -13.16 -0.92 -20.45
N GLU A 82 -13.43 -2.02 -21.17
CA GLU A 82 -13.95 -3.27 -20.58
C GLU A 82 -12.98 -3.92 -19.57
N GLU A 83 -11.67 -3.71 -19.72
CA GLU A 83 -10.65 -4.25 -18.82
C GLU A 83 -10.81 -3.72 -17.38
N VAL A 84 -11.33 -2.51 -17.21
CA VAL A 84 -11.60 -1.92 -15.88
C VAL A 84 -12.62 -2.76 -15.11
N GLY A 85 -13.62 -3.32 -15.80
CA GLY A 85 -14.63 -4.18 -15.18
C GLY A 85 -14.05 -5.48 -14.64
N VAL A 86 -13.10 -6.08 -15.37
CA VAL A 86 -12.37 -7.28 -14.93
C VAL A 86 -11.49 -6.96 -13.74
N ALA A 87 -10.67 -5.91 -13.84
CA ALA A 87 -9.78 -5.48 -12.75
C ALA A 87 -10.57 -5.14 -11.46
N LYS A 88 -11.72 -4.46 -11.60
CA LYS A 88 -12.63 -4.17 -10.49
C LYS A 88 -13.10 -5.46 -9.82
N LYS A 89 -13.54 -6.45 -10.61
CA LYS A 89 -14.06 -7.71 -10.07
C LYS A 89 -12.98 -8.45 -9.28
N ASP A 90 -11.77 -8.56 -9.83
CA ASP A 90 -10.64 -9.22 -9.18
C ASP A 90 -10.27 -8.52 -7.86
N PHE A 91 -10.20 -7.19 -7.87
CA PHE A 91 -9.92 -6.39 -6.68
C PHE A 91 -10.98 -6.57 -5.59
N ILE A 92 -12.28 -6.51 -5.95
CA ILE A 92 -13.39 -6.71 -5.00
C ILE A 92 -13.36 -8.13 -4.43
N GLU A 93 -13.06 -9.15 -5.24
CA GLU A 93 -12.97 -10.53 -4.75
C GLU A 93 -11.86 -10.68 -3.70
N MET A 94 -10.72 -10.01 -3.90
CA MET A 94 -9.65 -10.00 -2.90
C MET A 94 -10.02 -9.24 -1.63
N LEU A 95 -10.70 -8.10 -1.74
CA LEU A 95 -11.20 -7.38 -0.57
C LEU A 95 -12.19 -8.25 0.22
N LYS A 96 -13.08 -8.98 -0.45
CA LYS A 96 -14.02 -9.91 0.20
C LYS A 96 -13.31 -11.05 0.91
N LYS A 97 -12.21 -11.58 0.34
CA LYS A 97 -11.36 -12.58 1.01
C LYS A 97 -10.71 -12.01 2.28
N LEU A 98 -10.22 -10.78 2.20
CA LEU A 98 -9.60 -10.09 3.34
C LEU A 98 -10.63 -9.83 4.45
N GLU A 99 -11.78 -9.28 4.09
CA GLU A 99 -12.91 -9.05 5.00
C GLU A 99 -13.42 -10.34 5.64
N GLY A 100 -13.51 -11.42 4.84
CA GLY A 100 -13.86 -12.75 5.33
C GLY A 100 -12.87 -13.32 6.34
N GLY A 101 -11.61 -12.86 6.35
CA GLY A 101 -10.62 -13.20 7.37
C GLY A 101 -10.83 -12.48 8.70
N MET A 102 -11.65 -11.44 8.73
CA MET A 102 -11.87 -10.58 9.90
C MET A 102 -13.01 -11.07 10.82
N VAL A 103 -13.55 -12.29 10.67
CA VAL A 103 -14.74 -12.72 11.44
C VAL A 103 -14.55 -12.49 12.94
N ASP A 104 -15.49 -11.75 13.54
CA ASP A 104 -15.52 -11.32 14.95
C ASP A 104 -14.33 -10.51 15.47
N LYS A 105 -13.45 -10.05 14.58
CA LYS A 105 -12.30 -9.20 14.91
C LYS A 105 -12.51 -7.76 14.47
N ASP A 106 -11.94 -6.84 15.24
CA ASP A 106 -11.98 -5.40 14.98
C ASP A 106 -10.82 -4.90 14.11
N TYR A 107 -9.73 -5.66 14.09
CA TYR A 107 -8.51 -5.41 13.32
C TYR A 107 -8.11 -6.65 12.50
N LEU A 108 -7.28 -6.46 11.47
CA LEU A 108 -6.67 -7.57 10.75
C LEU A 108 -5.71 -8.36 11.65
N GLY A 109 -5.04 -7.68 12.59
CA GLY A 109 -4.27 -8.29 13.68
C GLY A 109 -5.10 -9.07 14.69
N GLY A 110 -6.44 -8.96 14.66
CA GLY A 110 -7.33 -9.57 15.63
C GLY A 110 -7.98 -8.54 16.54
N ASP A 111 -7.74 -8.68 17.84
CA ASP A 111 -8.33 -7.81 18.86
C ASP A 111 -7.57 -6.48 19.01
N ASN A 112 -6.32 -6.44 18.54
CA ASN A 112 -5.46 -5.26 18.61
C ASN A 112 -5.00 -4.87 17.21
N PHE A 113 -4.68 -3.58 17.06
CA PHE A 113 -4.01 -3.05 15.89
C PHE A 113 -2.55 -3.52 15.87
N GLU A 114 -2.17 -4.28 14.85
CA GLU A 114 -0.83 -4.88 14.74
C GLU A 114 -0.12 -4.52 13.43
N TYR A 115 1.04 -5.13 13.20
CA TYR A 115 1.87 -4.90 12.02
C TYR A 115 1.11 -5.08 10.69
N VAL A 116 0.21 -6.06 10.61
CA VAL A 116 -0.61 -6.30 9.41
C VAL A 116 -1.57 -5.13 9.15
N ASP A 117 -2.08 -4.48 10.19
CA ASP A 117 -2.95 -3.31 10.06
C ASP A 117 -2.17 -2.11 9.53
N VAL A 118 -0.93 -1.89 9.99
CA VAL A 118 -0.03 -0.84 9.45
C VAL A 118 0.22 -1.06 7.95
N ILE A 119 0.47 -2.29 7.53
CA ILE A 119 0.70 -2.61 6.12
C ILE A 119 -0.57 -2.34 5.29
N ALA A 120 -1.72 -2.82 5.77
CA ALA A 120 -2.97 -2.73 5.03
C ALA A 120 -3.49 -1.29 4.95
N ILE A 121 -3.38 -0.51 6.03
CA ILE A 121 -3.95 0.84 6.07
C ILE A 121 -3.23 1.80 5.13
N THR A 122 -1.92 1.63 4.93
CA THR A 122 -1.21 2.48 3.96
C THR A 122 -1.66 2.20 2.52
N MET A 123 -2.19 1.00 2.22
CA MET A 123 -2.71 0.68 0.88
C MET A 123 -4.03 1.42 0.60
N THR A 124 -4.79 1.74 1.64
CA THR A 124 -6.12 2.37 1.47
C THR A 124 -6.02 3.84 1.05
N SER A 125 -4.83 4.43 1.09
CA SER A 125 -4.53 5.75 0.53
C SER A 125 -4.91 5.87 -0.96
N TRP A 126 -4.88 4.76 -1.70
CA TRP A 126 -5.25 4.72 -3.12
C TRP A 126 -6.71 4.36 -3.39
N PHE A 127 -7.47 3.96 -2.37
CA PHE A 127 -8.81 3.43 -2.58
C PHE A 127 -9.75 4.45 -3.19
N HIS A 128 -9.63 5.72 -2.84
CA HIS A 128 -10.42 6.77 -3.48
C HIS A 128 -10.22 6.80 -5.01
N ALA A 129 -8.97 6.68 -5.47
CA ALA A 129 -8.69 6.61 -6.90
C ALA A 129 -9.34 5.36 -7.52
N TYR A 130 -9.18 4.20 -6.89
CA TYR A 130 -9.78 2.95 -7.39
C TYR A 130 -11.30 3.02 -7.47
N GLU A 131 -11.96 3.60 -6.47
CA GLU A 131 -13.41 3.82 -6.47
C GLU A 131 -13.86 4.71 -7.65
N VAL A 132 -13.12 5.80 -7.91
CA VAL A 132 -13.44 6.74 -9.00
C VAL A 132 -13.22 6.10 -10.37
N PHE A 133 -12.07 5.45 -10.60
CA PHE A 133 -11.75 4.83 -11.89
C PHE A 133 -12.53 3.54 -12.15
N GLY A 134 -12.81 2.77 -11.09
CA GLY A 134 -13.57 1.53 -11.18
C GLY A 134 -15.08 1.70 -11.11
N GLY A 135 -15.59 2.88 -10.70
CA GLY A 135 -17.03 3.10 -10.52
C GLY A 135 -17.64 2.16 -9.49
N PHE A 136 -17.09 2.16 -8.27
CA PHE A 136 -17.61 1.37 -7.15
C PHE A 136 -17.34 2.07 -5.82
N LYS A 137 -17.92 1.53 -4.75
CA LYS A 137 -17.64 1.94 -3.38
C LYS A 137 -17.23 0.75 -2.55
N VAL A 138 -16.10 0.87 -1.86
CA VAL A 138 -15.61 -0.18 -0.95
C VAL A 138 -16.61 -0.41 0.18
N GLU A 139 -17.26 0.64 0.66
CA GLU A 139 -18.31 0.55 1.69
C GLU A 139 -19.53 -0.29 1.27
N GLU A 140 -19.86 -0.31 -0.03
CA GLU A 140 -20.98 -1.09 -0.55
C GLU A 140 -20.60 -2.56 -0.76
N GLU A 141 -19.36 -2.82 -1.17
CA GLU A 141 -18.88 -4.17 -1.51
C GLU A 141 -18.30 -4.93 -0.31
N CYS A 142 -17.68 -4.20 0.62
CA CYS A 142 -16.95 -4.71 1.78
C CYS A 142 -17.16 -3.78 3.01
N PRO A 143 -18.37 -3.80 3.62
CA PRO A 143 -18.76 -2.84 4.66
C PRO A 143 -17.95 -2.96 5.97
N LYS A 144 -17.56 -4.18 6.38
CA LYS A 144 -16.73 -4.40 7.56
C LYS A 144 -15.31 -3.92 7.31
N PHE A 145 -14.76 -4.16 6.12
CA PHE A 145 -13.47 -3.60 5.74
C PHE A 145 -13.51 -2.07 5.76
N ALA A 146 -14.55 -1.45 5.19
CA ALA A 146 -14.73 0.00 5.25
C ALA A 146 -14.84 0.54 6.69
N CYS A 147 -15.51 -0.18 7.59
CA CYS A 147 -15.54 0.19 9.02
C CYS A 147 -14.15 0.11 9.66
N TRP A 148 -13.36 -0.91 9.31
CA TRP A 148 -11.98 -1.01 9.76
C TRP A 148 -11.12 0.15 9.25
N ILE A 149 -11.26 0.57 7.98
CA ILE A 149 -10.57 1.76 7.45
C ILE A 149 -10.91 2.99 8.31
N LYS A 150 -12.20 3.23 8.56
CA LYS A 150 -12.67 4.37 9.38
C LYS A 150 -12.20 4.30 10.83
N ARG A 151 -11.89 3.12 11.35
CA ARG A 151 -11.36 2.93 12.71
C ARG A 151 -9.86 3.18 12.80
N CYS A 152 -9.12 2.90 11.74
CA CYS A 152 -7.67 3.05 11.70
C CYS A 152 -7.21 4.49 11.36
N LEU A 153 -8.10 5.33 10.81
CA LEU A 153 -7.87 6.75 10.49
C LEU A 153 -8.49 7.67 11.55
#